data_AF-A0A4Z0HBM3-F1
#
_entry.id   AF-A0A4Z0HBM3-F1
#
_cell.length_a   1.000
_cell.length_b   1.000
_cell.length_c   1.000
_cell.angle_alpha   90.00
_cell.angle_beta   90.00
_cell.angle_gamma   90.00
#
_symmetry.space_group_name_H-M   'P 1'
#
loop_
_entity.id
_entity.type
_entity.pdbx_description
1 polymer ?
#
loop_
_entity_poly.entity_id
_entity_poly.type
_entity_poly.pdbx_seq_one_letter_code
_entity_poly.pdbx_strand_id
1 'polypeptide(L)' 'MDAEDLEITPTQGPSCEGVRDLIVELLEAHSLVSHVGPVRAAPGDFGLRVEIGGLDFEMWVDPA' A
#
# COMPACT_ATOMS: atom_id res chain seq x y z
N MET A 1 15.76 -38.89 -12.63
CA MET A 1 15.93 -37.67 -11.82
C MET A 1 14.52 -37.13 -11.67
N ASP A 2 13.88 -37.52 -10.58
CA ASP A 2 12.53 -37.07 -10.26
C ASP A 2 12.64 -35.64 -9.75
N ALA A 3 11.97 -34.72 -10.45
CA ALA A 3 11.84 -33.35 -9.99
C ALA A 3 10.92 -33.40 -8.77
N GLU A 4 11.50 -33.18 -7.61
CA GLU A 4 10.73 -33.00 -6.37
C GLU A 4 9.86 -31.76 -6.57
N ASP A 5 8.55 -31.98 -6.66
CA ASP A 5 7.55 -30.92 -6.69
C ASP A 5 7.70 -30.10 -5.40
N LEU A 6 8.29 -28.91 -5.53
CA LEU A 6 8.28 -27.92 -4.47
C LEU A 6 6.84 -27.44 -4.34
N GLU A 7 6.09 -28.01 -3.40
CA GLU A 7 4.78 -27.49 -3.00
C GLU A 7 4.99 -26.08 -2.41
N ILE A 8 4.93 -25.07 -3.27
CA ILE A 8 4.84 -23.68 -2.86
C ILE A 8 3.48 -23.53 -2.20
N THR A 9 3.43 -23.73 -0.89
CA THR A 9 2.28 -23.28 -0.09
C THR A 9 2.17 -21.79 -0.37
N PRO A 10 1.03 -21.27 -0.88
CA PRO A 10 0.88 -19.84 -1.08
C PRO A 10 0.89 -19.22 0.31
N THR A 11 2.05 -18.76 0.76
CA THR A 11 2.16 -17.76 1.80
C THR A 11 1.20 -16.66 1.39
N GLN A 12 0.14 -16.45 2.17
CA GLN A 12 -0.75 -15.31 1.95
C GLN A 12 0.15 -14.10 1.79
N GLY A 13 0.19 -13.55 0.57
CA GLY A 13 0.89 -12.31 0.31
C GLY A 13 0.36 -11.26 1.28
N PRO A 14 1.12 -10.19 1.54
CA PRO A 14 0.63 -9.11 2.37
C PRO A 14 -0.74 -8.65 1.84
N SER A 15 -1.74 -8.58 2.71
CA SER A 15 -3.05 -8.09 2.32
C SER A 15 -2.91 -6.65 1.81
N CYS A 16 -3.79 -6.22 0.89
CA CYS A 16 -3.80 -4.83 0.41
C CYS A 16 -3.84 -3.82 1.57
N GLU A 17 -4.50 -4.21 2.66
CA GLU A 17 -4.54 -3.47 3.91
C GLU A 17 -3.17 -3.40 4.61
N GLY A 18 -2.42 -4.50 4.71
CA GLY A 18 -1.07 -4.48 5.27
C GLY A 18 -0.07 -3.67 4.44
N VAL A 19 -0.19 -3.72 3.10
CA VAL A 19 0.64 -2.88 2.21
C VAL A 19 0.28 -1.41 2.36
N ARG A 20 -1.02 -1.08 2.46
CA ARG A 20 -1.48 0.28 2.75
C ARG A 20 -0.89 0.80 4.05
N ASP A 21 -1.00 0.03 5.13
CA ASP A 21 -0.56 0.48 6.46
C ASP A 21 0.94 0.76 6.47
N LEU A 22 1.74 -0.10 5.82
CA LEU A 22 3.17 0.15 5.64
C LEU A 22 3.45 1.43 4.83
N ILE A 23 2.70 1.67 3.76
CA ILE A 23 2.86 2.89 2.95
C ILE A 23 2.50 4.14 3.76
N VAL A 24 1.44 4.09 4.57
CA VAL A 24 1.04 5.18 5.46
C VAL A 24 2.14 5.47 6.47
N GLU A 25 2.66 4.45 7.16
CA GLU A 25 3.76 4.62 8.11
C GLU A 25 5.00 5.25 7.47
N LEU A 26 5.37 4.82 6.25
CA LEU A 26 6.51 5.37 5.52
C LEU A 26 6.30 6.83 5.12
N LEU A 27 5.08 7.21 4.73
CA LEU A 27 4.75 8.58 4.37
C LEU A 27 4.75 9.49 5.61
N GLU A 28 4.13 9.06 6.71
CA GLU A 28 4.09 9.83 7.96
C GLU A 28 5.48 10.05 8.57
N ALA A 29 6.42 9.13 8.36
CA ALA A 29 7.80 9.28 8.81
C ALA A 29 8.62 10.28 7.97
N HIS A 30 8.13 10.69 6.80
CA HIS A 30 8.90 11.53 5.87
C HIS A 30 8.75 13.03 6.20
N SER A 31 9.86 13.74 6.36
CA SER A 31 9.88 15.14 6.85
C SER A 31 9.15 16.17 5.98
N LEU A 32 8.93 15.85 4.70
CA LEU A 32 8.18 16.71 3.78
C LEU A 32 6.68 16.43 3.77
N VAL A 33 6.23 15.32 4.38
CA VAL A 33 4.82 14.95 4.44
C VAL A 33 4.21 15.61 5.67
N SER A 34 3.18 16.43 5.47
CA SER A 34 2.45 17.12 6.53
C SER A 34 1.12 16.43 6.88
N HIS A 35 0.55 15.67 5.94
CA HIS A 35 -0.71 14.97 6.14
C HIS A 35 -0.82 13.71 5.28
N VAL A 36 -1.43 12.66 5.84
CA VAL A 36 -1.85 11.45 5.12
C VAL A 36 -3.29 11.16 5.52
N GLY A 37 -4.16 10.90 4.55
CA GLY A 37 -5.57 10.61 4.76
C GLY A 37 -6.15 9.64 3.73
N PRO A 38 -7.28 8.97 4.02
CA PRO A 38 -7.88 8.04 3.08
C PRO A 38 -8.62 8.76 1.95
N VAL A 39 -8.52 8.23 0.72
CA VAL A 39 -9.38 8.58 -0.42
C VAL A 39 -10.22 7.36 -0.77
N ARG A 40 -11.52 7.57 -0.93
CA ARG A 40 -12.46 6.55 -1.39
C ARG A 40 -13.10 7.00 -2.69
N ALA A 41 -12.77 6.34 -3.81
CA ALA A 41 -13.45 6.54 -5.09
C ALA A 41 -14.53 5.46 -5.33
N ALA A 42 -14.20 4.19 -5.10
CA ALA A 42 -15.16 3.07 -5.20
C ALA A 42 -14.97 2.04 -4.07
N PRO A 43 -15.95 1.15 -3.84
CA PRO A 43 -15.81 0.03 -2.90
C PRO A 43 -14.67 -0.90 -3.34
N GLY A 44 -13.65 -1.05 -2.50
CA GLY A 44 -12.48 -1.88 -2.78
C GLY A 44 -11.26 -1.12 -3.30
N ASP A 45 -11.41 0.15 -3.69
CA ASP A 45 -10.27 0.99 -4.03
C ASP A 45 -9.58 1.49 -2.75
N PHE A 46 -8.26 1.40 -2.72
CA PHE A 46 -7.43 1.94 -1.64
C PHE A 46 -6.63 3.14 -2.17
N GLY A 47 -7.18 4.33 -1.95
CA GLY A 47 -6.51 5.60 -2.24
C GLY A 47 -6.01 6.29 -0.97
N LEU A 48 -4.92 7.04 -1.10
CA LEU A 48 -4.38 7.93 -0.07
C LEU A 48 -4.32 9.36 -0.63
N ARG A 49 -4.74 10.34 0.18
CA ARG A 49 -4.41 11.75 -0.02
C ARG A 49 -3.20 12.07 0.82
N VAL A 50 -2.19 12.66 0.20
CA VAL A 50 -0.93 13.00 0.86
C VAL A 50 -0.61 14.46 0.60
N GLU A 51 -0.35 15.21 1.66
CA GLU A 51 0.16 16.57 1.54
C GLU A 51 1.68 16.56 1.66
N ILE A 52 2.39 17.02 0.62
CA ILE A 52 3.86 17.07 0.57
C ILE A 52 4.30 18.50 0.27
N GLY A 53 4.97 19.15 1.21
CA GLY A 53 5.45 20.53 1.04
C GLY A 53 4.35 21.54 0.72
N GLY A 54 3.12 21.33 1.22
CA GLY A 54 1.95 22.16 0.95
C GLY A 54 1.25 21.89 -0.39
N LEU A 55 1.57 20.77 -1.05
CA LEU A 55 0.89 20.31 -2.26
C LEU A 55 0.12 19.03 -1.98
N ASP A 56 -1.13 18.96 -2.44
CA ASP A 56 -1.99 17.79 -2.33
C ASP A 56 -1.78 16.80 -3.48
N PHE A 57 -1.58 15.53 -3.13
CA PHE A 57 -1.47 14.41 -4.05
C PHE A 57 -2.51 13.33 -3.73
N GLU A 58 -2.99 12.66 -4.77
CA GLU A 58 -3.78 11.42 -4.64
C GLU A 58 -2.94 10.24 -5.14
N MET A 59 -2.78 9.23 -4.31
CA MET A 59 -2.01 8.03 -4.56
C MET A 59 -2.93 6.80 -4.51
N TRP A 60 -2.80 5.92 -5.50
CA TRP A 60 -3.55 4.66 -5.56
C TRP A 60 -2.61 3.49 -5.28
N VAL A 61 -3.01 2.61 -4.37
CA VAL A 61 -2.27 1.38 -4.05
C VAL A 61 -2.94 0.22 -4.75
N ASP A 62 -2.29 -0.33 -5.78
CA ASP A 62 -2.77 -1.47 -6.55
C ASP A 62 -2.02 -2.75 -6.13
N PRO A 63 -2.71 -3.75 -5.55
CA PRO A 63 -2.14 -5.07 -5.27
C PRO A 63 -2.02 -5.86 -6.59
N ALA A 64 -0.89 -5.74 -7.28
CA ALA A 64 -0.55 -6.57 -8.42
C ALA A 64 -0.38 -8.06 -8.05
#